data_AF-A0AB73I861-F1
#
_entry.id   AF-A0AB73I861-F1
#
_cell.length_a   1.000
_cell.length_b   1.000
_cell.length_c   1.000
_cell.angle_alpha   90.00
_cell.angle_beta   90.00
_cell.angle_gamma   90.00
#
_symmetry.space_group_name_H-M   'P 1'
#
loop_
_entity.id
_entity.type
_entity.pdbx_description
1 polymer ?
#
loop_
_entity_poly.entity_id
_entity_poly.type
_entity_poly.pdbx_seq_one_letter_code
_entity_poly.pdbx_strand_id
1 'polypeptide(L)'
;MSKPVGAKNFRTCGLWQVAPYASKLTRRHRAAARADHAYARALREQTLYPQRIDALVAGQTHYRGNLCAKCGSVERRVYDNACWSCQRGRSHFAVDSRNRCVTRWKTKLSRAGYEARLSEKRREKSGESIGRWSSADGTATVTLYPGGRTHAVLSGVLDNPHFEKLSGREAGAARERYPALSEALFYAWGY
;
A
#
# COMPACT_ATOMS: atom_id res chain seq x y z
N MET A 1 -16.59 -20.26 -12.96
CA MET A 1 -16.31 -20.62 -11.55
C MET A 1 -17.58 -20.42 -10.74
N SER A 2 -18.28 -21.52 -10.46
CA SER A 2 -19.55 -21.58 -9.74
C SER A 2 -19.36 -21.14 -8.29
N LYS A 3 -20.21 -20.24 -7.78
CA LYS A 3 -20.27 -19.95 -6.34
C LYS A 3 -20.57 -21.27 -5.60
N PRO A 4 -19.91 -21.59 -4.48
CA PRO A 4 -20.29 -22.77 -3.72
C PRO A 4 -21.75 -22.60 -3.31
N VAL A 5 -22.58 -23.51 -3.79
CA VAL A 5 -23.98 -23.66 -3.36
C VAL A 5 -23.92 -23.78 -1.84
N GLY A 6 -24.42 -22.76 -1.14
CA GLY A 6 -24.37 -22.73 0.31
C GLY A 6 -24.97 -24.01 0.85
N ALA A 7 -24.16 -24.80 1.55
CA ALA A 7 -24.64 -25.97 2.24
C ALA A 7 -25.81 -25.53 3.14
N LYS A 8 -27.03 -25.98 2.82
CA LYS A 8 -28.19 -25.86 3.70
C LYS A 8 -27.93 -26.78 4.89
N ASN A 9 -27.11 -26.32 5.84
CA ASN A 9 -26.88 -27.02 7.08
C ASN A 9 -28.02 -26.69 8.04
N PHE A 10 -28.87 -27.69 8.29
CA PHE A 10 -29.91 -27.76 9.32
C PHE A 10 -29.34 -27.76 10.76
N ARG A 11 -28.25 -27.03 11.02
CA ARG A 11 -27.68 -26.86 12.37
C ARG A 11 -28.03 -25.48 12.92
N THR A 12 -29.31 -25.13 12.92
CA THR A 12 -29.81 -24.15 13.87
C THR A 12 -29.82 -24.82 15.23
N CYS A 13 -28.73 -24.72 16.00
CA CYS A 13 -28.85 -24.77 17.45
C CYS A 13 -29.79 -23.61 17.80
N GLY A 14 -31.06 -23.91 18.07
CA GLY A 14 -32.19 -22.98 18.13
C GLY A 14 -32.14 -21.92 19.23
N LEU A 15 -30.96 -21.63 19.78
CA LEU A 15 -30.73 -20.70 20.90
C LEU A 15 -30.06 -19.40 20.47
N TRP A 16 -29.44 -19.34 19.29
CA TRP A 16 -28.70 -18.15 18.87
C TRP A 16 -29.56 -17.20 18.04
N GLN A 17 -29.71 -15.97 18.50
CA GLN A 17 -30.47 -14.90 17.82
C GLN A 17 -29.95 -14.53 16.42
N VAL A 18 -28.70 -14.90 16.12
CA VAL A 18 -28.07 -14.66 14.81
C VAL A 18 -27.36 -15.94 14.40
N ALA A 19 -27.59 -16.41 13.17
CA ALA A 19 -26.92 -17.61 12.67
C ALA A 19 -25.39 -17.45 12.77
N PRO A 20 -24.65 -18.48 13.20
CA PRO A 20 -23.20 -18.44 13.29
C PRO A 20 -22.54 -18.55 11.92
N TYR A 21 -23.13 -18.03 10.84
CA TYR A 21 -22.60 -18.10 9.47
C TYR A 21 -22.80 -16.76 8.76
N ALA A 22 -21.70 -16.16 8.31
CA ALA A 22 -21.73 -14.98 7.47
C ALA A 22 -20.42 -14.81 6.69
N SER A 23 -20.51 -14.26 5.48
CA SER A 23 -19.33 -13.81 4.72
C SER A 23 -18.58 -12.66 5.43
N LYS A 24 -19.28 -11.93 6.30
CA LYS A 24 -18.73 -10.86 7.15
C LYS A 24 -19.38 -10.88 8.55
N LEU A 25 -18.57 -10.88 9.60
CA LEU A 25 -19.09 -10.81 10.98
C LEU A 25 -19.55 -9.40 11.32
N THR A 26 -20.86 -9.24 11.56
CA THR A 26 -21.43 -7.95 12.00
C THR A 26 -21.10 -7.67 13.48
N ARG A 27 -21.49 -6.49 13.98
CA ARG A 27 -21.37 -6.16 15.42
C ARG A 27 -22.10 -7.18 16.31
N ARG A 28 -23.30 -7.64 15.90
CA ARG A 28 -24.10 -8.61 16.65
C ARG A 28 -23.41 -9.98 16.73
N HIS A 29 -22.85 -10.48 15.62
CA HIS A 29 -22.09 -11.73 15.61
C HIS A 29 -20.88 -11.66 16.55
N ARG A 30 -20.14 -10.54 16.53
CA ARG A 30 -18.98 -10.35 17.41
C ARG A 30 -19.39 -10.27 18.88
N ALA A 31 -20.52 -9.65 19.19
CA ALA A 31 -21.05 -9.62 20.55
C ALA A 31 -21.46 -11.02 21.02
N ALA A 32 -22.20 -11.77 20.19
CA ALA A 32 -22.59 -13.15 20.49
C ALA A 32 -21.38 -14.07 20.69
N ALA A 33 -20.35 -13.96 19.84
CA ALA A 33 -19.12 -14.74 19.97
C ALA A 33 -18.29 -14.40 21.22
N ARG A 34 -18.42 -13.19 21.77
CA ARG A 34 -17.79 -12.84 23.06
C ARG A 34 -18.61 -13.34 24.24
N ALA A 35 -19.93 -13.39 24.10
CA ALA A 35 -20.83 -13.82 25.16
C ALA A 35 -20.94 -15.35 25.27
N ASP A 36 -20.74 -16.07 24.16
CA ASP A 36 -20.94 -17.52 24.08
C ASP A 36 -19.77 -18.22 23.36
N HIS A 37 -19.05 -19.07 24.10
CA HIS A 37 -17.93 -19.86 23.57
C HIS A 37 -18.35 -20.92 22.55
N ALA A 38 -19.55 -21.50 22.67
CA ALA A 38 -20.07 -22.46 21.70
C ALA A 38 -20.37 -21.77 20.36
N TYR A 39 -20.90 -20.54 20.41
CA TYR A 39 -21.08 -19.70 19.22
C TYR A 39 -19.74 -19.39 18.53
N ALA A 40 -18.72 -19.02 19.31
CA ALA A 40 -17.38 -18.77 18.79
C ALA A 40 -16.76 -20.02 18.15
N ARG A 41 -16.96 -21.21 18.75
CA ARG A 41 -16.49 -22.48 18.18
C ARG A 41 -17.18 -22.79 16.85
N ALA A 42 -18.50 -22.64 16.76
CA ALA A 42 -19.25 -22.85 15.54
C ALA A 42 -18.79 -21.92 14.39
N LEU A 43 -18.40 -20.68 14.71
CA LEU A 43 -17.82 -19.75 13.73
C LEU A 43 -16.44 -20.22 13.23
N ARG A 44 -15.59 -20.75 14.11
CA ARG A 44 -14.25 -21.24 13.76
C ARG A 44 -14.29 -22.41 12.79
N GLU A 45 -15.25 -23.32 12.97
CA GLU A 45 -15.43 -24.51 12.12
C GLU A 45 -15.78 -24.18 10.67
N GLN A 46 -16.23 -22.95 10.38
CA GLN A 46 -16.66 -22.54 9.05
C GLN A 46 -15.57 -21.94 8.18
N THR A 47 -14.36 -21.76 8.72
CA THR A 47 -13.27 -21.16 7.99
C THR A 47 -12.00 -21.99 8.07
N LEU A 48 -11.23 -21.98 6.98
CA LEU A 48 -9.90 -22.59 6.94
C LEU A 48 -8.93 -21.95 7.96
N TYR A 49 -9.22 -20.73 8.44
CA TYR A 49 -8.36 -20.00 9.36
C TYR A 49 -9.12 -19.64 10.66
N PRO A 50 -9.24 -20.55 11.63
CA PRO A 50 -9.93 -20.30 12.90
C PRO A 50 -9.46 -19.02 13.60
N GLN A 51 -8.15 -18.78 13.59
CA GLN A 51 -7.52 -17.58 14.16
C GLN A 51 -7.98 -16.26 13.52
N ARG A 52 -8.53 -16.30 12.29
CA ARG A 52 -9.17 -15.15 11.64
C ARG A 52 -10.45 -14.74 12.36
N ILE A 53 -11.22 -15.72 12.85
CA ILE A 53 -12.44 -15.48 13.63
C ILE A 53 -12.05 -14.83 14.95
N ASP A 54 -11.04 -15.36 15.63
CA ASP A 54 -10.55 -14.80 16.90
C ASP A 54 -10.13 -13.34 16.71
N ALA A 55 -9.37 -13.04 15.65
CA ALA A 55 -8.99 -11.67 15.31
C ALA A 55 -10.19 -10.76 15.03
N LEU A 56 -11.20 -11.24 14.28
CA LEU A 56 -12.43 -10.47 14.01
C LEU A 56 -13.22 -10.18 15.29
N VAL A 57 -13.34 -11.16 16.18
CA VAL A 57 -14.03 -11.04 17.48
C VAL A 57 -13.28 -10.08 18.39
N ALA A 58 -11.94 -10.14 18.40
CA ALA A 58 -11.07 -9.20 19.12
C ALA A 58 -11.03 -7.79 18.49
N GLY A 59 -11.56 -7.60 17.28
CA GLY A 59 -11.53 -6.32 16.57
C GLY A 59 -10.16 -5.97 16.00
N GLN A 60 -9.30 -6.97 15.80
CA GLN A 60 -8.00 -6.83 15.15
C GLN A 60 -8.15 -6.69 13.63
N THR A 61 -7.17 -6.08 12.99
CA THR A 61 -7.13 -5.85 11.53
C THR A 61 -6.40 -6.96 10.78
N HIS A 62 -5.61 -7.77 11.49
CA HIS A 62 -4.82 -8.86 10.93
C HIS A 62 -4.81 -10.08 11.86
N TYR A 63 -4.37 -11.22 11.33
CA TYR A 63 -4.14 -12.47 12.02
C TYR A 63 -2.94 -13.20 11.41
N ARG A 64 -2.40 -14.23 12.08
CA ARG A 64 -1.34 -15.06 11.52
C ARG A 64 -1.93 -16.16 10.62
N GLY A 65 -1.63 -16.09 9.32
CA GLY A 65 -2.07 -17.07 8.32
C GLY A 65 -0.88 -17.58 7.50
N ASN A 66 -1.17 -18.05 6.28
CA ASN A 66 -0.16 -18.60 5.39
C ASN A 66 0.93 -17.58 5.03
N LEU A 67 2.10 -18.06 4.63
CA LEU A 67 3.23 -17.22 4.23
C LEU A 67 2.94 -16.45 2.93
N CYS A 68 3.30 -15.16 2.88
CA CYS A 68 3.15 -14.34 1.69
C CYS A 68 4.26 -14.63 0.67
N ALA A 69 3.88 -15.05 -0.54
CA ALA A 69 4.83 -15.31 -1.62
C ALA A 69 5.68 -14.08 -2.03
N LYS A 70 5.19 -12.86 -1.79
CA LYS A 70 5.90 -11.63 -2.18
C LYS A 70 6.92 -11.17 -1.13
N CYS A 71 6.59 -11.24 0.15
CA CYS A 71 7.38 -10.60 1.21
C CYS A 71 7.65 -11.49 2.42
N GLY A 72 7.28 -12.79 2.37
CA GLY A 72 7.51 -13.75 3.46
C GLY A 72 6.65 -13.56 4.71
N SER A 73 5.87 -12.48 4.83
CA SER A 73 5.05 -12.22 6.02
C SER A 73 3.92 -13.24 6.19
N VAL A 74 3.66 -13.62 7.43
CA VAL A 74 2.51 -14.45 7.84
C VAL A 74 1.31 -13.61 8.27
N GLU A 75 1.43 -12.28 8.32
CA GLU A 75 0.33 -11.41 8.73
C GLU A 75 -0.68 -11.24 7.59
N ARG A 76 -1.93 -11.65 7.85
CA ARG A 76 -3.04 -11.62 6.89
C ARG A 76 -4.16 -10.76 7.37
N ARG A 77 -4.80 -10.04 6.44
CA ARG A 77 -5.96 -9.19 6.73
C ARG A 77 -7.19 -10.03 7.06
N VAL A 78 -7.94 -9.60 8.07
CA VAL A 78 -9.16 -10.30 8.50
C VAL A 78 -10.28 -10.28 7.47
N TYR A 79 -10.33 -9.31 6.54
CA TYR A 79 -11.45 -9.17 5.61
C TYR A 79 -11.27 -9.93 4.29
N ASP A 80 -10.09 -9.80 3.68
CA ASP A 80 -9.80 -10.31 2.33
C ASP A 80 -8.62 -11.28 2.27
N ASN A 81 -8.05 -11.66 3.43
CA ASN A 81 -6.90 -12.55 3.54
C ASN A 81 -5.64 -12.08 2.76
N ALA A 82 -5.60 -10.81 2.34
CA ALA A 82 -4.44 -10.25 1.69
C ALA A 82 -3.29 -10.10 2.69
N CYS A 83 -2.05 -10.09 2.19
CA CYS A 83 -0.87 -9.84 3.02
C CYS A 83 -0.96 -8.45 3.66
N TRP A 84 -0.97 -8.41 4.99
CA TRP A 84 -1.09 -7.19 5.76
C TRP A 84 0.12 -6.27 5.57
N SER A 85 1.33 -6.84 5.58
CA SER A 85 2.57 -6.07 5.41
C SER A 85 2.68 -5.46 4.02
N CYS A 86 2.35 -6.21 2.96
CA CYS A 86 2.27 -5.67 1.59
C CYS A 86 1.20 -4.59 1.45
N GLN A 87 0.05 -4.75 2.11
CA GLN A 87 -1.00 -3.74 2.10
C GLN A 87 -0.52 -2.46 2.80
N ARG A 88 0.06 -2.55 4.00
CA ARG A 88 0.63 -1.40 4.72
C ARG A 88 1.71 -0.68 3.91
N GLY A 89 2.56 -1.40 3.18
CA GLY A 89 3.55 -0.77 2.30
C GLY A 89 2.93 -0.02 1.12
N ARG A 90 1.80 -0.50 0.59
CA ARG A 90 1.09 0.14 -0.54
C ARG A 90 0.17 1.30 -0.13
N SER A 91 -0.34 1.26 1.09
CA SER A 91 -1.40 2.15 1.54
C SER A 91 -0.91 2.97 2.72
N HIS A 92 -1.05 4.28 2.65
CA HIS A 92 -0.63 5.21 3.71
C HIS A 92 -1.55 5.12 4.97
N PHE A 93 -2.03 3.93 5.32
CA PHE A 93 -2.74 3.69 6.55
C PHE A 93 -1.73 3.62 7.69
N ALA A 94 -1.95 4.44 8.73
CA ALA A 94 -1.36 4.18 10.02
C ALA A 94 -2.31 3.28 10.82
N VAL A 95 -1.74 2.59 11.81
CA VAL A 95 -2.52 1.89 12.82
C VAL A 95 -2.29 2.55 14.16
N ASP A 96 -3.33 2.61 14.99
CA ASP A 96 -3.21 3.10 16.36
C ASP A 96 -2.61 2.00 17.26
N SER A 97 -2.40 2.31 18.54
CA SER A 97 -1.89 1.36 19.54
C SER A 97 -2.78 0.13 19.73
N ARG A 98 -4.01 0.13 19.21
CA ARG A 98 -4.96 -0.98 19.25
C ARG A 98 -5.09 -1.68 17.89
N ASN A 99 -4.13 -1.46 16.98
CA ASN A 99 -4.14 -1.99 15.61
C ASN A 99 -5.37 -1.58 14.79
N ARG A 100 -6.08 -0.52 15.16
CA ARG A 100 -7.18 0.03 14.37
C ARG A 100 -6.61 0.91 13.27
N CYS A 101 -7.17 0.80 12.08
CA CYS A 101 -6.77 1.60 10.94
C CYS A 101 -7.12 3.08 11.19
N VAL A 102 -6.10 3.90 11.44
CA VAL A 102 -6.17 5.36 11.47
C VAL A 102 -5.51 5.85 10.20
N THR A 103 -6.31 6.08 9.17
CA THR A 103 -5.85 6.64 7.90
C THR A 103 -5.04 7.90 8.15
N ARG A 104 -3.76 7.94 7.74
CA ARG A 104 -3.10 9.23 7.52
C ARG A 104 -3.81 9.81 6.31
N TRP A 105 -4.61 10.84 6.53
CA TRP A 105 -5.35 11.50 5.47
C TRP A 105 -4.36 11.84 4.36
N LYS A 106 -4.48 11.20 3.19
CA LYS A 106 -4.00 11.86 1.97
C LYS A 106 -4.75 13.16 1.95
N THR A 107 -4.05 14.29 1.96
CA THR A 107 -4.64 15.60 1.75
C THR A 107 -5.53 15.46 0.52
N LYS A 108 -6.86 15.46 0.71
CA LYS A 108 -7.78 15.38 -0.42
C LYS A 108 -7.49 16.65 -1.22
N LEU A 109 -6.93 16.49 -2.42
CA LEU A 109 -6.77 17.62 -3.31
C LEU A 109 -8.15 18.21 -3.56
N SER A 110 -8.26 19.54 -3.52
CA SER A 110 -9.45 20.21 -4.05
C SER A 110 -9.62 19.83 -5.51
N ARG A 111 -10.83 20.02 -6.07
CA ARG A 111 -11.06 19.80 -7.51
C ARG A 111 -10.02 20.55 -8.36
N ALA A 112 -9.76 21.81 -8.02
CA ALA A 112 -8.74 22.62 -8.67
C ALA A 112 -7.34 22.01 -8.54
N GLY A 113 -6.95 21.53 -7.35
CA GLY A 113 -5.65 20.86 -7.17
C GLY A 113 -5.54 19.53 -7.93
N TYR A 114 -6.64 18.81 -8.11
CA TYR A 114 -6.67 17.61 -8.95
C TYR A 114 -6.53 17.95 -10.44
N GLU A 115 -7.23 18.96 -10.92
CA GLU A 115 -7.15 19.45 -12.31
C GLU A 115 -5.76 19.98 -12.63
N ALA A 116 -5.13 20.74 -11.72
CA ALA A 116 -3.74 21.19 -11.84
C ALA A 116 -2.76 20.00 -11.94
N ARG A 117 -2.91 18.99 -11.08
CA ARG A 117 -2.07 17.79 -11.15
C ARG A 117 -2.27 17.00 -12.45
N LEU A 118 -3.47 16.99 -13.01
CA LEU A 118 -3.73 16.36 -14.30
C LEU A 118 -3.10 17.15 -15.45
N SER A 119 -3.14 18.48 -15.41
CA SER A 119 -2.51 19.31 -16.43
C SER A 119 -0.99 19.13 -16.41
N GLU A 120 -0.34 19.12 -15.24
CA GLU A 120 1.08 18.81 -15.07
C GLU A 120 1.45 17.45 -15.71
N LYS A 121 0.66 16.40 -15.44
CA LYS A 121 0.89 15.08 -16.03
C LYS A 121 0.74 15.05 -17.55
N ARG A 122 -0.20 15.84 -18.10
CA ARG A 122 -0.38 15.94 -19.56
C ARG A 122 0.81 16.62 -20.21
N ARG A 123 1.28 17.72 -19.62
CA ARG A 123 2.49 18.46 -20.04
C ARG A 123 3.72 17.57 -20.03
N GLU A 124 3.90 16.80 -18.95
CA GLU A 124 5.00 15.84 -18.86
C GLU A 124 4.90 14.73 -19.92
N LYS A 125 3.69 14.23 -20.20
CA LYS A 125 3.46 13.22 -21.25
C LYS A 125 3.72 13.74 -22.65
N SER A 126 3.48 15.03 -22.91
CA SER A 126 3.85 15.68 -24.17
C SER A 126 5.36 15.98 -24.28
N GLY A 127 6.16 15.63 -23.27
CA GLY A 127 7.59 15.85 -23.26
C GLY A 127 8.00 17.24 -22.80
N GLU A 128 7.07 18.04 -22.27
CA GLU A 128 7.39 19.37 -21.76
C GLU A 128 8.25 19.26 -20.51
N SER A 129 9.39 19.96 -20.51
CA SER A 129 10.31 20.03 -19.37
C SER A 129 10.37 21.47 -18.85
N ILE A 130 10.57 21.62 -17.54
CA ILE A 130 10.85 22.92 -16.92
C ILE A 130 12.22 23.41 -17.38
N GLY A 131 13.18 22.49 -17.46
CA GLY A 131 14.53 22.78 -17.89
C GLY A 131 15.35 21.53 -18.11
N ARG A 132 16.45 21.72 -18.83
CA ARG A 132 17.49 20.73 -19.08
C ARG A 132 18.83 21.39 -18.80
N TRP A 133 19.62 20.77 -17.94
CA TRP A 133 20.95 21.23 -17.55
C TRP A 133 21.96 20.14 -17.90
N SER A 134 23.13 20.57 -18.36
CA SER A 134 24.23 19.68 -18.64
C SER A 134 25.44 20.09 -17.81
N SER A 135 26.30 19.13 -17.49
CA SER A 135 27.61 19.43 -16.92
C SER A 135 28.48 20.20 -17.92
N ALA A 136 29.51 20.88 -17.45
CA ALA A 136 30.39 21.68 -18.30
C ALA A 136 31.07 20.86 -19.42
N ASP A 137 31.36 19.58 -19.14
CA ASP A 137 31.94 18.62 -20.07
C ASP A 137 30.90 17.91 -20.97
N GLY A 138 29.60 18.20 -20.77
CA GLY A 138 28.49 17.59 -21.49
C GLY A 138 28.26 16.10 -21.21
N THR A 139 28.98 15.51 -20.25
CA THR A 139 28.88 14.07 -19.96
C THR A 139 27.61 13.70 -19.21
N ALA A 140 27.07 14.62 -18.41
CA ALA A 140 25.83 14.47 -17.67
C ALA A 140 24.76 15.43 -18.20
N THR A 141 23.51 14.96 -18.21
CA THR A 141 22.33 15.78 -18.50
C THR A 141 21.23 15.45 -17.50
N VAL A 142 20.65 16.49 -16.91
CA VAL A 142 19.52 16.39 -16.00
C VAL A 142 18.35 17.16 -16.61
N THR A 143 17.19 16.51 -16.71
CA THR A 143 15.95 17.14 -17.18
C THR A 143 14.92 17.11 -16.05
N LEU A 144 14.35 18.27 -15.72
CA LEU A 144 13.30 18.41 -14.71
C LEU A 144 11.94 18.61 -15.38
N TYR A 145 10.94 17.83 -14.96
CA TYR A 145 9.58 17.89 -15.49
C TYR A 145 8.62 18.62 -14.53
N PRO A 146 7.50 19.18 -15.04
CA PRO A 146 6.50 19.87 -14.22
C PRO A 146 6.01 19.09 -13.00
N GLY A 147 5.88 17.76 -13.09
CA GLY A 147 5.47 16.90 -11.99
C GLY A 147 6.55 16.61 -10.95
N GLY A 148 7.73 17.24 -11.04
CA GLY A 148 8.90 16.99 -10.18
C GLY A 148 9.72 15.75 -10.55
N ARG A 149 9.36 15.03 -11.63
CA ARG A 149 10.19 13.94 -12.16
C ARG A 149 11.53 14.50 -12.62
N THR A 150 12.61 13.81 -12.26
CA THR A 150 13.97 14.16 -12.65
C THR A 150 14.56 13.02 -13.47
N HIS A 151 14.88 13.27 -14.73
CA HIS A 151 15.57 12.33 -15.60
C HIS A 151 17.05 12.69 -15.62
N ALA A 152 17.89 11.79 -15.10
CA ALA A 152 19.33 11.94 -15.11
C ALA A 152 19.96 10.96 -16.09
N VAL A 153 20.79 11.49 -16.99
CA VAL A 153 21.56 10.72 -17.96
C VAL A 153 23.04 11.05 -17.76
N LEU A 154 23.88 10.03 -17.72
CA LEU A 154 25.33 10.10 -17.76
C LEU A 154 25.80 9.23 -18.91
N SER A 155 26.47 9.83 -19.89
CA SER A 155 26.81 9.18 -21.16
C SER A 155 27.50 7.83 -20.95
N GLY A 156 26.89 6.76 -21.46
CA GLY A 156 27.42 5.39 -21.39
C GLY A 156 27.38 4.73 -20.01
N VAL A 157 26.88 5.39 -18.96
CA VAL A 157 26.98 4.90 -17.58
C VAL A 157 25.63 4.84 -16.87
N LEU A 158 24.78 5.86 -17.02
CA LEU A 158 23.53 5.97 -16.30
C LEU A 158 22.44 6.53 -17.22
N ASP A 159 21.29 5.87 -17.24
CA ASP A 159 20.06 6.43 -17.79
C ASP A 159 18.93 6.13 -16.81
N ASN A 160 18.59 7.12 -15.98
CA ASN A 160 17.58 6.97 -14.94
C ASN A 160 16.45 8.00 -15.11
N PRO A 161 15.28 7.60 -15.66
CA PRO A 161 14.15 8.49 -15.87
C PRO A 161 13.40 8.88 -14.59
N HIS A 162 13.76 8.30 -13.45
CA HIS A 162 13.12 8.51 -12.14
C HIS A 162 14.15 8.72 -11.04
N PHE A 163 15.11 9.62 -11.27
CA PHE A 163 16.17 9.91 -10.31
C PHE A 163 15.62 10.42 -8.97
N GLU A 164 14.45 11.08 -8.98
CA GLU A 164 13.74 11.55 -7.78
C GLU A 164 13.30 10.44 -6.82
N LYS A 165 13.25 9.18 -7.30
CA LYS A 165 12.81 8.02 -6.50
C LYS A 165 13.95 7.30 -5.80
N LEU A 166 15.20 7.67 -6.08
CA LEU A 166 16.34 7.12 -5.37
C LEU A 166 16.26 7.51 -3.89
N SER A 167 16.64 6.59 -3.01
CA SER A 167 16.83 6.95 -1.61
C SER A 167 17.95 7.99 -1.47
N GLY A 168 17.94 8.79 -0.40
CA GLY A 168 18.99 9.79 -0.17
C GLY A 168 20.41 9.19 -0.17
N ARG A 169 20.56 7.94 0.28
CA ARG A 169 21.83 7.21 0.23
C ARG A 169 22.25 6.84 -1.19
N GLU A 170 21.33 6.33 -2.01
CA GLU A 170 21.60 5.99 -3.41
C GLU A 170 21.92 7.24 -4.24
N ALA A 171 21.15 8.32 -4.04
CA ALA A 171 21.39 9.60 -4.69
C ALA A 171 22.74 10.21 -4.25
N GLY A 172 23.08 10.15 -2.96
CA GLY A 172 24.38 10.60 -2.44
C GLY A 172 25.54 9.81 -3.04
N ALA A 173 25.46 8.48 -3.02
CA ALA A 173 26.48 7.62 -3.61
C ALA A 173 26.65 7.86 -5.13
N ALA A 174 25.55 8.12 -5.86
CA ALA A 174 25.61 8.45 -7.28
C ALA A 174 26.33 9.80 -7.52
N ARG A 175 26.10 10.81 -6.68
CA ARG A 175 26.77 12.12 -6.77
C ARG A 175 28.25 12.04 -6.45
N GLU A 176 28.63 11.27 -5.44
CA GLU A 176 30.04 11.03 -5.09
C GLU A 176 30.77 10.28 -6.20
N ARG A 177 30.12 9.27 -6.78
CA ARG A 177 30.71 8.44 -7.84
C ARG A 177 30.81 9.17 -9.18
N TYR A 178 29.90 10.12 -9.45
CA TYR A 178 29.81 10.83 -10.73
C TYR A 178 29.75 12.35 -10.51
N PRO A 179 30.91 13.04 -10.41
CA PRO A 179 30.95 14.48 -10.14
C PRO A 179 30.19 15.34 -11.15
N ALA A 180 30.26 15.00 -12.45
CA ALA A 180 29.52 15.69 -13.51
C ALA A 180 28.00 15.63 -13.30
N LEU A 181 27.48 14.51 -12.77
CA LEU A 181 26.07 14.39 -12.41
C LEU A 181 25.72 15.29 -11.22
N SER A 182 26.62 15.42 -10.23
CA SER A 182 26.41 16.31 -9.10
C SER A 182 26.34 17.78 -9.52
N GLU A 183 27.18 18.20 -10.46
CA GLU A 183 27.15 19.54 -11.05
C GLU A 183 25.81 19.82 -11.76
N ALA A 184 25.38 18.92 -12.66
CA ALA A 184 24.12 19.08 -13.38
C ALA A 184 22.90 19.09 -12.43
N LEU A 185 22.92 18.27 -11.37
CA LEU A 185 21.88 18.26 -10.33
C LEU A 185 21.86 19.53 -9.48
N PHE A 186 23.01 20.13 -9.20
CA PHE A 186 23.12 21.37 -8.45
C PHE A 186 22.33 22.49 -9.15
N TYR A 187 22.56 22.68 -10.45
CA TYR A 187 21.82 23.66 -11.25
C TYR A 187 20.34 23.32 -11.41
N ALA A 188 19.98 22.04 -11.55
CA ALA A 188 18.59 21.62 -11.71
C ALA A 188 17.74 21.82 -10.45
N TRP A 189 18.34 21.72 -9.26
CA TRP A 189 17.63 21.80 -7.98
C TRP A 189 17.84 23.13 -7.23
N GLY A 190 18.72 24.00 -7.72
CA GLY A 190 18.92 25.35 -7.17
C GLY A 190 19.48 25.35 -5.75
N TYR A 191 20.42 24.43 -5.47
CA TYR A 191 21.21 24.47 -4.24
C TYR A 191 22.34 25.50 -4.31
#